data_AF-A0A742L3R0-F1
#
_entry.id   AF-A0A742L3R0-F1
#
_cell.length_a   1.000
_cell.length_b   1.000
_cell.length_c   1.000
_cell.angle_alpha   90.00
_cell.angle_beta   90.00
_cell.angle_gamma   90.00
#
_symmetry.space_group_name_H-M   'P 1'
#
loop_
_entity.id
_entity.type
_entity.pdbx_description
1 polymer ?
#
loop_
_entity_poly.entity_id
_entity_poly.type
_entity_poly.pdbx_seq_one_letter_code
_entity_poly.pdbx_strand_id
1 'polypeptide(L)'
;MFSRLKNFFSNNPRIHDRTSPLNYDNWFHLDAETLAEQGIAEAYDRILPELRKHVANPATIQEIIEPDIPLYAISCNSEKYVIYPSHEPDTPEASWARATFFFFYV
;
A
#
# COMPACT_ATOMS: atom_id res chain seq x y z
N MET A 1 -57.77 5.11 -31.31
CA MET A 1 -57.04 5.75 -30.19
C MET A 1 -56.32 4.65 -29.42
N PHE A 2 -55.10 4.87 -28.93
CA PHE A 2 -54.09 3.89 -28.41
C PHE A 2 -53.13 3.35 -29.51
N SER A 3 -52.13 4.13 -29.93
CA SER A 3 -50.79 4.36 -29.32
C SER A 3 -49.94 3.08 -29.30
N ARG A 4 -49.15 2.78 -30.33
CA ARG A 4 -47.75 3.20 -30.59
C ARG A 4 -46.71 2.72 -29.55
N LEU A 5 -45.70 2.01 -30.09
CA LEU A 5 -44.35 1.72 -29.61
C LEU A 5 -44.15 0.68 -28.49
N LYS A 6 -43.80 -0.55 -28.90
CA LYS A 6 -42.81 -1.38 -28.19
C LYS A 6 -41.54 -1.43 -29.02
N ASN A 7 -40.64 -0.48 -28.80
CA ASN A 7 -39.23 -0.55 -29.17
C ASN A 7 -38.46 0.19 -28.07
N PHE A 8 -38.23 -0.51 -26.95
CA PHE A 8 -37.43 -0.01 -25.83
C PHE A 8 -36.41 -1.07 -25.39
N PHE A 9 -35.89 -1.86 -26.33
CA PHE A 9 -34.59 -2.48 -26.14
C PHE A 9 -33.55 -1.42 -26.48
N SER A 10 -33.30 -0.56 -25.50
CA SER A 10 -32.12 0.30 -25.50
C SER A 10 -30.90 -0.62 -25.42
N ASN A 11 -30.28 -0.85 -26.58
CA ASN A 11 -28.87 -1.19 -26.64
C ASN A 11 -28.11 -0.02 -26.01
N ASN A 12 -27.94 -0.08 -24.71
CA ASN A 12 -27.05 0.82 -24.00
C ASN A 12 -25.67 0.17 -24.13
N PRO A 13 -24.80 0.58 -25.09
CA PRO A 13 -23.41 0.18 -24.97
C PRO A 13 -22.98 0.67 -23.61
N ARG A 14 -22.54 -0.24 -22.73
CA ARG A 14 -21.85 0.16 -21.50
C ARG A 14 -20.67 0.98 -21.99
N ILE A 15 -20.80 2.30 -21.94
CA ILE A 15 -19.68 3.21 -22.07
C ILE A 15 -18.89 2.92 -20.80
N HIS A 16 -17.97 1.95 -20.89
CA HIS A 16 -16.84 1.94 -19.99
C HIS A 16 -16.19 3.28 -20.21
N ASP A 17 -16.35 4.18 -19.24
CA ASP A 17 -15.53 5.36 -19.12
C ASP A 17 -14.08 4.87 -19.15
N ARG A 18 -13.46 4.97 -20.33
CA ARG A 18 -12.09 4.53 -20.59
C ARG A 18 -11.07 5.46 -19.94
N THR A 19 -11.54 6.48 -19.21
CA THR A 19 -10.71 7.43 -18.50
C THR A 19 -10.89 7.25 -17.00
N SER A 20 -10.64 6.04 -16.49
CA SER A 20 -10.32 5.92 -15.07
C SER A 20 -9.08 6.77 -14.81
N PRO A 21 -9.08 7.68 -13.81
CA PRO A 21 -7.90 8.45 -13.46
C PRO A 21 -6.77 7.55 -12.89
N LEU A 22 -7.09 6.29 -12.56
CA LEU A 22 -6.16 5.30 -12.08
C LEU A 22 -5.62 4.46 -13.24
N ASN A 23 -4.30 4.43 -13.39
CA ASN A 23 -3.61 3.52 -14.29
C ASN A 23 -3.24 2.23 -13.56
N TYR A 24 -4.08 1.20 -13.68
CA TYR A 24 -3.85 -0.11 -13.06
C TYR A 24 -2.71 -0.91 -13.69
N ASP A 25 -2.18 -0.52 -14.85
CA ASP A 25 -0.97 -1.14 -15.41
C ASP A 25 0.29 -0.72 -14.61
N ASN A 26 0.21 0.37 -13.84
CA ASN A 26 1.30 0.93 -13.04
C ASN A 26 1.12 0.68 -11.53
N TRP A 27 0.52 -0.45 -11.15
CA TRP A 27 0.36 -0.81 -9.74
C TRP A 27 1.63 -1.43 -9.16
N PHE A 28 1.88 -1.17 -7.88
CA PHE A 28 2.93 -1.83 -7.11
C PHE A 28 2.30 -2.92 -6.24
N HIS A 29 2.69 -4.17 -6.46
CA HIS A 29 2.32 -5.25 -5.57
C HIS A 29 3.13 -5.13 -4.26
N LEU A 30 2.41 -5.05 -3.14
CA LEU A 30 2.93 -5.02 -1.80
C LEU A 30 2.38 -6.23 -1.05
N ASP A 31 3.28 -7.07 -0.57
CA ASP A 31 2.93 -8.25 0.22
C ASP A 31 3.07 -7.92 1.72
N ALA A 32 2.02 -8.15 2.50
CA ALA A 32 1.97 -7.71 3.89
C ALA A 32 2.92 -8.49 4.79
N GLU A 33 3.16 -9.76 4.48
CA GLU A 33 4.15 -10.60 5.17
C GLU A 33 5.56 -10.08 4.89
N THR A 34 5.90 -9.87 3.61
CA THR A 34 7.20 -9.28 3.21
C THR A 34 7.42 -7.93 3.90
N LEU A 35 6.42 -7.04 3.95
CA LEU A 35 6.55 -5.75 4.65
C LEU A 35 6.82 -5.93 6.15
N ALA A 36 6.23 -6.95 6.78
CA ALA A 36 6.37 -7.19 8.22
C ALA A 36 7.63 -7.97 8.61
N GLU A 37 8.28 -8.65 7.66
CA GLU A 37 9.44 -9.51 7.89
C GLU A 37 10.77 -8.94 7.34
N GLN A 38 10.79 -7.65 6.97
CA GLN A 38 11.87 -6.89 6.30
C GLN A 38 11.59 -6.70 4.80
N GLY A 39 11.35 -5.46 4.40
CA GLY A 39 10.94 -5.13 3.03
C GLY A 39 10.24 -3.78 2.88
N ILE A 40 10.02 -3.05 3.99
CA ILE A 40 9.42 -1.71 3.95
C ILE A 40 10.38 -0.73 3.27
N ALA A 41 11.68 -0.76 3.58
CA ALA A 41 12.64 0.14 2.95
C ALA A 41 12.74 -0.12 1.45
N GLU A 42 12.84 -1.39 1.05
CA GLU A 42 12.87 -1.78 -0.38
C GLU A 42 11.58 -1.34 -1.10
N ALA A 43 10.41 -1.60 -0.51
CA ALA A 43 9.13 -1.18 -1.08
C ALA A 43 9.03 0.35 -1.19
N TYR A 44 9.54 1.08 -0.20
CA TYR A 44 9.54 2.55 -0.22
C TYR A 44 10.47 3.09 -1.31
N ASP A 45 11.67 2.53 -1.45
CA ASP A 45 12.63 2.91 -2.50
C ASP A 45 12.07 2.68 -3.91
N ARG A 46 11.26 1.64 -4.10
CA ARG A 46 10.58 1.37 -5.39
C ARG A 46 9.57 2.45 -5.77
N ILE A 47 8.85 3.02 -4.81
CA ILE A 47 7.85 4.08 -5.07
C ILE A 47 8.45 5.49 -5.00
N LEU A 48 9.63 5.64 -4.39
CA LEU A 48 10.28 6.93 -4.16
C LEU A 48 10.46 7.81 -5.41
N PRO A 49 10.83 7.28 -6.60
CA PRO A 49 10.93 8.10 -7.81
C PRO A 49 9.62 8.80 -8.18
N GLU A 50 8.50 8.12 -7.94
CA GLU A 50 7.17 8.66 -8.24
C GLU A 50 6.64 9.54 -7.13
N LEU A 51 6.88 9.13 -5.88
CA LEU A 51 6.55 9.93 -4.70
C LEU A 51 7.21 11.32 -4.73
N ARG A 52 8.48 11.40 -5.18
CA ARG A 52 9.24 12.67 -5.33
C ARG A 52 8.61 13.66 -6.31
N LYS A 53 7.73 13.22 -7.20
CA LYS A 53 6.97 14.14 -8.09
C LYS A 53 5.86 14.87 -7.35
N HIS A 54 5.42 14.34 -6.22
CA HIS A 54 4.27 14.82 -5.45
C HIS A 54 4.67 15.35 -4.06
N VAL A 55 5.78 14.89 -3.50
CA VAL A 55 6.27 15.26 -2.17
C VAL A 55 7.68 15.84 -2.28
N ALA A 56 7.86 17.07 -1.80
CA ALA A 56 9.13 17.79 -1.91
C ALA A 56 10.26 17.13 -1.11
N ASN A 57 9.96 16.64 0.10
CA ASN A 57 10.90 15.97 0.99
C ASN A 57 10.28 14.67 1.50
N PRO A 58 10.37 13.56 0.74
CA PRO A 58 9.92 12.25 1.22
C PRO A 58 10.62 11.83 2.51
N ALA A 59 9.98 10.98 3.30
CA ALA A 59 10.55 10.46 4.53
C ALA A 59 11.85 9.67 4.28
N THR A 60 12.77 9.73 5.24
CA THR A 60 13.95 8.84 5.26
C THR A 60 13.61 7.61 6.06
N ILE A 61 13.64 6.45 5.41
CA ILE A 61 13.30 5.15 5.99
C ILE A 61 14.57 4.31 6.17
N GLN A 62 14.74 3.72 7.34
CA GLN A 62 15.80 2.74 7.61
C GLN A 62 15.23 1.58 8.41
N GLU A 63 15.55 0.36 7.99
CA GLU A 63 15.17 -0.84 8.73
C GLU A 63 16.16 -1.11 9.86
N ILE A 64 15.62 -1.47 11.03
CA ILE A 64 16.36 -1.87 12.22
C ILE A 64 16.01 -3.33 12.48
N ILE A 65 17.01 -4.19 12.30
CA ILE A 65 16.91 -5.64 12.50
C ILE A 65 17.88 -6.00 13.62
N GLU A 66 17.37 -6.63 14.67
CA GLU A 66 18.21 -7.12 15.75
C GLU A 66 18.60 -8.58 15.46
N PRO A 67 19.90 -8.93 15.45
CA PRO A 67 20.33 -10.29 15.11
C PRO A 67 20.07 -11.31 16.23
N ASP A 68 19.99 -10.85 17.48
CA ASP A 68 19.93 -11.71 18.66
C ASP A 68 18.51 -11.89 19.22
N ILE A 69 17.56 -11.08 18.76
CA ILE A 69 16.16 -11.15 19.17
C ILE A 69 15.24 -10.99 17.96
N PRO A 70 14.04 -11.59 17.95
CA PRO A 70 13.09 -11.42 16.87
C PRO A 70 12.43 -10.04 16.98
N LEU A 71 13.18 -8.99 16.64
CA LEU A 71 12.71 -7.62 16.58
C LEU A 71 12.91 -7.07 15.18
N TYR A 72 11.84 -6.50 14.62
CA TYR A 72 11.91 -5.70 13.42
C TYR A 72 11.23 -4.35 13.64
N ALA A 73 11.95 -3.28 13.34
CA ALA A 73 11.50 -1.91 13.51
C ALA A 73 11.96 -1.03 12.36
N ILE A 74 11.31 0.12 12.20
CA ILE A 74 11.66 1.14 11.22
C ILE A 74 12.08 2.41 11.95
N SER A 75 13.16 3.04 11.49
CA SER A 75 13.45 4.45 11.76
C SER A 75 12.94 5.29 10.61
N CYS A 76 11.95 6.14 10.87
CA CYS A 76 11.44 7.13 9.94
C CYS A 76 11.78 8.52 10.45
N ASN A 77 12.61 9.27 9.71
CA ASN A 77 13.03 10.62 10.11
C ASN A 77 13.58 10.69 11.55
N SER A 78 14.25 9.62 12.01
CA SER A 78 14.78 9.41 13.37
C SER A 78 13.75 9.02 14.45
N GLU A 79 12.49 8.79 14.10
CA GLU A 79 11.47 8.22 14.97
C GLU A 79 11.35 6.71 14.75
N LYS A 80 11.31 5.93 15.85
CA LYS A 80 11.30 4.47 15.80
C LYS A 80 9.89 3.90 15.90
N TYR A 81 9.54 3.03 14.95
CA TYR A 81 8.27 2.31 14.89
C TYR A 81 8.54 0.80 14.96
N VAL A 82 7.98 0.13 15.96
CA VAL A 82 8.13 -1.34 16.09
C VAL A 82 7.07 -2.02 15.23
N ILE A 83 7.54 -2.84 14.28
CA ILE A 83 6.67 -3.60 13.38
C ILE A 83 6.48 -5.02 13.90
N TYR A 84 7.55 -5.68 14.33
CA TYR A 84 7.53 -6.99 14.97
C TYR A 84 8.23 -6.88 16.34
N PRO A 85 7.50 -7.01 17.47
CA PRO A 85 8.06 -6.90 18.81
C PRO A 85 8.78 -8.19 19.24
N SER A 86 9.82 -8.06 20.07
CA SER A 86 10.60 -9.19 20.58
C SER A 86 10.02 -9.89 21.80
N HIS A 87 9.05 -9.27 22.48
CA HIS A 87 8.46 -9.79 23.72
C HIS A 87 6.94 -9.61 23.71
N GLU A 88 6.24 -10.67 24.13
CA GLU A 88 4.79 -10.93 24.09
C GLU A 88 4.35 -11.87 22.95
N PRO A 89 3.28 -12.67 23.12
CA PRO A 89 2.68 -13.40 22.02
C PRO A 89 2.04 -12.37 21.08
N ASP A 90 2.80 -11.98 20.06
CA ASP A 90 2.28 -11.22 18.94
C ASP A 90 1.84 -12.18 17.83
N THR A 91 0.82 -11.78 17.08
CA THR A 91 0.28 -12.59 15.99
C THR A 91 0.83 -12.07 14.66
N PRO A 92 1.11 -12.93 13.66
CA PRO A 92 1.51 -12.49 12.32
C PRO A 92 0.58 -11.41 11.75
N GLU A 93 -0.73 -11.53 11.96
CA GLU A 93 -1.72 -10.57 11.48
C GLU A 93 -1.53 -9.17 12.07
N ALA A 94 -1.06 -9.08 13.32
CA ALA A 94 -0.81 -7.81 13.98
C ALA A 94 0.46 -7.14 13.44
N SER A 95 1.51 -7.89 13.13
CA SER A 95 2.71 -7.36 12.49
C SER A 95 2.43 -6.92 11.05
N TRP A 96 1.64 -7.69 10.30
CA TRP A 96 1.16 -7.32 8.96
C TRP A 96 0.35 -6.02 8.98
N ALA A 97 -0.56 -5.88 9.95
CA ALA A 97 -1.36 -4.68 10.12
C ALA A 97 -0.48 -3.46 10.44
N ARG A 98 0.50 -3.58 11.35
CA ARG A 98 1.43 -2.50 11.69
C ARG A 98 2.31 -2.11 10.50
N ALA A 99 2.84 -3.09 9.77
CA ALA A 99 3.66 -2.87 8.58
C ALA A 99 2.88 -2.12 7.50
N THR A 100 1.67 -2.60 7.19
CA THR A 100 0.78 -1.98 6.20
C THR A 100 0.40 -0.56 6.63
N PHE A 101 -0.03 -0.38 7.88
CA PHE A 101 -0.38 0.93 8.41
C PHE A 101 0.79 1.91 8.30
N PHE A 102 1.97 1.50 8.76
CA PHE A 102 3.17 2.32 8.71
C PHE A 102 3.50 2.75 7.27
N PHE A 103 3.46 1.82 6.32
CA PHE A 103 3.82 2.10 4.92
C PHE A 103 2.98 3.21 4.29
N PHE A 104 1.69 3.28 4.63
CA PHE A 104 0.78 4.32 4.13
C PHE A 104 0.66 5.57 5.02
N TYR A 105 1.15 5.50 6.25
CA TYR A 105 1.21 6.64 7.16
C TYR A 105 2.35 7.62 6.81
N VAL A 106 3.44 7.10 6.24
CA VAL A 106 4.72 7.77 6.04
C VAL A 106 4.79 8.72 4.84
#